data_AF-A0A1J3GW80-F1
#
_entry.id   AF-A0A1J3GW80-F1
#
_cell.length_a   1.000
_cell.length_b   1.000
_cell.length_c   1.000
_cell.angle_alpha   90.00
_cell.angle_beta   90.00
_cell.angle_gamma   90.00
#
_symmetry.space_group_name_H-M   'P 1'
#
loop_
_entity.id
_entity.type
_entity.pdbx_description
1 polymer ?
#
loop_
_entity_poly.entity_id
_entity_poly.type
_entity_poly.pdbx_seq_one_letter_code
_entity_poly.pdbx_strand_id
1 'polypeptide(L)'
;NLTISSNGSLLLSDGKRGVVWSSRGLSASNGFRAELLDSGNLIVKDNVLGKNLWESFEHPGDTLLPLSPLTYNLATGEKRMLTSWKSYTDPSP
;
A
#
# COMPACT_ATOMS: atom_id res chain seq x y z
N ASN A 1 -11.93 9.10 4.25
CA ASN A 1 -12.10 8.00 5.24
C ASN A 1 -11.23 6.83 4.82
N LEU A 2 -10.45 6.23 5.72
CA LEU A 2 -9.58 5.09 5.43
C LEU A 2 -10.08 3.86 6.21
N THR A 3 -10.46 2.80 5.50
CA THR A 3 -11.10 1.61 6.09
C THR A 3 -10.59 0.33 5.45
N ILE A 4 -10.79 -0.82 6.11
CA ILE A 4 -10.47 -2.14 5.54
C ILE A 4 -11.78 -2.84 5.14
N SER A 5 -11.84 -3.35 3.93
CA SER A 5 -12.98 -4.13 3.42
C SER A 5 -12.96 -5.58 3.93
N SER A 6 -14.07 -6.28 3.74
CA SER A 6 -14.24 -7.69 4.13
C SER A 6 -13.33 -8.68 3.40
N ASN A 7 -12.62 -8.28 2.34
CA ASN A 7 -11.64 -9.10 1.63
C ASN A 7 -10.18 -8.65 1.89
N GLY A 8 -9.98 -7.78 2.88
CA GLY A 8 -8.66 -7.29 3.27
C GLY A 8 -8.06 -6.23 2.35
N SER A 9 -8.86 -5.52 1.54
CA SER A 9 -8.38 -4.32 0.83
C SER A 9 -8.40 -3.11 1.77
N LEU A 10 -7.39 -2.26 1.67
CA LEU A 10 -7.40 -0.91 2.23
C LEU A 10 -8.15 0.01 1.26
N LEU A 11 -9.16 0.72 1.73
CA LEU A 11 -10.01 1.60 0.93
C LEU A 11 -9.90 3.04 1.42
N LEU A 12 -9.62 3.95 0.49
CA LEU A 12 -9.71 5.40 0.72
C LEU A 12 -10.97 5.94 0.03
N SER A 13 -11.85 6.55 0.82
CA SER A 13 -13.09 7.17 0.34
C SER A 13 -13.09 8.68 0.52
N ASP A 14 -13.69 9.38 -0.45
CA ASP A 14 -13.94 10.81 -0.41
C ASP A 14 -15.08 11.18 0.57
N GLY A 15 -15.40 12.49 0.64
CA GLY A 15 -16.48 13.00 1.50
C GLY A 15 -17.89 12.54 1.09
N LYS A 16 -18.06 12.03 -0.14
CA LYS A 16 -19.33 11.48 -0.65
C LYS A 16 -19.38 9.95 -0.56
N ARG A 17 -18.40 9.33 0.12
CA ARG A 17 -18.23 7.87 0.26
C ARG A 17 -17.89 7.15 -1.06
N GLY A 18 -17.46 7.88 -2.09
CA GLY A 18 -16.87 7.30 -3.30
C GLY A 18 -15.46 6.79 -3.00
N VAL A 19 -15.15 5.55 -3.40
CA VAL A 19 -13.78 5.00 -3.28
C VAL A 19 -12.90 5.65 -4.34
N VAL A 20 -11.86 6.37 -3.91
CA VAL A 20 -10.91 7.08 -4.77
C VAL A 20 -9.60 6.32 -4.94
N TRP A 21 -9.29 5.41 -4.02
CA TRP A 21 -8.14 4.51 -4.08
C TRP A 21 -8.41 3.24 -3.29
N SER A 22 -7.84 2.13 -3.74
CA SER A 22 -7.91 0.85 -3.05
C SER A 22 -6.64 0.03 -3.25
N SER A 23 -6.21 -0.69 -2.22
CA SER A 23 -5.24 -1.78 -2.39
C SER A 23 -5.91 -3.04 -2.96
N ARG A 24 -5.09 -4.01 -3.36
CA ARG A 24 -5.57 -5.31 -3.87
C ARG A 24 -5.75 -6.31 -2.72
N GLY A 25 -6.98 -6.46 -2.22
CA GLY A 25 -7.37 -7.49 -1.27
C GLY A 25 -7.77 -8.79 -1.97
N LEU A 26 -7.24 -9.92 -1.50
CA LEU A 26 -7.47 -11.26 -2.05
C LEU A 26 -7.61 -12.33 -0.96
N SER A 27 -7.96 -11.96 0.28
CA SER A 27 -8.15 -12.95 1.35
C SER A 27 -9.61 -13.25 1.61
N ALA A 28 -9.90 -14.54 1.82
CA ALA A 28 -11.21 -15.04 2.23
C ALA A 28 -11.32 -15.24 3.76
N SER A 29 -10.33 -14.75 4.53
CA SER A 29 -10.37 -14.80 5.99
C SER A 29 -11.30 -13.73 6.57
N ASN A 30 -11.59 -13.84 7.87
CA ASN A 30 -12.61 -13.02 8.54
C ASN A 30 -12.00 -11.99 9.51
N GLY A 31 -10.74 -11.60 9.32
CA GLY A 31 -10.08 -10.67 10.24
C GLY A 31 -8.84 -10.02 9.66
N PHE A 32 -8.88 -8.69 9.56
CA PHE A 32 -7.79 -7.89 9.01
C PHE A 32 -7.49 -6.71 9.91
N ARG A 33 -6.24 -6.26 9.89
CA ARG A 33 -5.84 -5.00 10.50
C ARG A 33 -4.85 -4.26 9.61
N ALA A 34 -4.84 -2.93 9.74
CA ALA A 34 -3.79 -2.09 9.22
C ALA A 34 -2.84 -1.75 10.36
N GLU A 35 -1.54 -1.81 10.11
CA GLU A 35 -0.50 -1.61 11.11
C GLU A 35 0.61 -0.76 10.49
N LEU A 36 0.93 0.38 11.12
CA LEU A 36 2.10 1.17 10.77
C LEU A 36 3.25 0.66 11.62
N LEU A 37 4.23 0.02 11.00
CA LEU A 37 5.40 -0.53 11.67
C LEU A 37 6.39 0.60 12.02
N ASP A 38 7.27 0.34 13.00
CA ASP A 38 8.33 1.29 13.42
C ASP A 38 9.31 1.64 12.27
N SER A 39 9.39 0.80 11.23
CA SER A 39 10.15 1.08 10.01
C SER A 39 9.50 2.15 9.12
N GLY A 40 8.23 2.52 9.37
CA GLY A 40 7.42 3.36 8.52
C GLY A 40 6.64 2.60 7.44
N ASN A 41 6.74 1.27 7.38
CA ASN A 41 5.95 0.46 6.46
C ASN A 41 4.52 0.32 6.98
N LEU A 42 3.53 0.79 6.21
CA LEU A 42 2.11 0.56 6.47
C LEU A 42 1.72 -0.76 5.83
N ILE A 43 1.27 -1.71 6.64
CA ILE A 43 0.88 -3.04 6.18
C ILE A 43 -0.61 -3.29 6.39
N VAL A 44 -1.20 -4.15 5.56
CA VAL A 44 -2.47 -4.82 5.86
C VAL A 44 -2.16 -6.28 6.16
N LYS A 45 -2.55 -6.73 7.36
CA LYS A 45 -2.26 -8.08 7.84
C LYS A 45 -3.54 -8.90 8.01
N ASP A 46 -3.48 -10.12 7.51
CA ASP A 46 -4.46 -11.17 7.79
C ASP A 46 -4.21 -11.73 9.20
N ASN A 47 -5.19 -11.59 10.09
CA ASN A 47 -5.04 -12.03 11.48
C ASN A 47 -5.12 -13.56 11.62
N VAL A 48 -5.73 -14.26 10.67
CA VAL A 48 -5.92 -15.71 10.70
C VAL A 48 -4.71 -16.41 10.11
N LEU A 49 -4.27 -15.97 8.94
CA LEU A 49 -3.13 -16.55 8.23
C LEU A 49 -1.79 -15.96 8.67
N GLY A 50 -1.80 -14.85 9.40
CA GLY A 50 -0.59 -14.12 9.80
C GLY A 50 0.17 -13.48 8.64
N LYS A 51 -0.42 -13.47 7.43
CA LYS A 51 0.21 -13.02 6.19
C LYS A 51 -0.02 -11.52 5.95
N ASN A 52 0.99 -10.83 5.44
CA ASN A 52 0.83 -9.48 4.92
C ASN A 52 0.17 -9.54 3.53
N LEU A 53 -0.97 -8.87 3.39
CA LEU A 53 -1.75 -8.81 2.15
C LEU A 53 -1.32 -7.64 1.27
N TRP A 54 -0.83 -6.58 1.88
CA TRP A 54 -0.37 -5.36 1.21
C TRP A 54 0.67 -4.64 2.08
N GLU A 55 1.65 -4.00 1.45
CA GLU A 55 2.70 -3.23 2.13
C GLU A 55 2.99 -1.95 1.35
N SER A 56 3.11 -0.82 2.04
CA SER A 56 3.41 0.47 1.38
C SER A 56 4.80 0.50 0.77
N PHE A 57 5.76 -0.24 1.33
CA PHE A 57 7.13 -0.31 0.83
C PHE A 57 7.24 -0.94 -0.57
N GLU A 58 6.22 -1.69 -1.00
CA GLU A 58 6.13 -2.25 -2.36
C GLU A 58 5.65 -1.21 -3.39
N HIS A 59 5.22 -0.02 -2.94
CA HIS A 59 4.65 1.06 -3.74
C HIS A 59 5.33 2.41 -3.40
N PRO A 60 6.60 2.60 -3.79
CA PRO A 60 7.34 3.80 -3.43
C PRO A 60 6.77 5.06 -4.08
N GLY A 61 6.85 6.18 -3.36
CA GLY A 61 6.65 7.54 -3.87
C GLY A 61 7.97 8.15 -4.34
N ASP A 62 8.31 9.34 -3.84
CA ASP A 62 9.55 10.06 -4.18
C ASP A 62 10.72 9.76 -3.24
N THR A 63 10.46 9.07 -2.13
CA THR A 63 11.41 8.90 -1.02
C THR A 63 11.73 7.43 -0.77
N LEU A 64 13.03 7.13 -0.62
CA LEU A 64 13.51 5.83 -0.16
C LEU A 64 13.66 5.83 1.37
N LEU A 65 12.91 4.97 2.05
CA LEU A 65 13.05 4.75 3.49
C LEU A 65 14.00 3.57 3.77
N PRO A 66 14.65 3.52 4.94
CA PRO A 66 15.40 2.34 5.35
C PRO A 66 14.54 1.07 5.24
N LEU A 67 15.13 -0.02 4.74
CA LEU A 67 14.47 -1.32 4.53
C LEU A 67 13.42 -1.36 3.40
N SER A 68 13.15 -0.25 2.71
CA SER A 68 12.28 -0.27 1.52
C SER A 68 13.03 -0.76 0.26
N PRO A 69 12.43 -1.65 -0.55
CA PRO A 69 13.10 -2.23 -1.71
C PRO A 69 13.05 -1.31 -2.95
N LEU A 70 14.19 -1.12 -3.61
CA LEU A 70 14.25 -0.70 -5.01
C LEU A 70 14.56 -1.92 -5.86
N THR A 71 13.59 -2.36 -6.66
CA THR A 71 13.70 -3.62 -7.41
C THR A 71 13.30 -3.44 -8.86
N TYR A 72 13.93 -4.26 -9.70
CA TYR A 72 13.56 -4.42 -11.09
C TYR A 72 13.45 -5.91 -11.39
N ASN A 73 12.23 -6.36 -11.71
CA ASN A 73 12.00 -7.73 -12.11
C ASN A 73 12.30 -7.89 -13.59
N LEU A 74 13.40 -8.56 -13.92
CA LEU A 74 13.84 -8.77 -15.31
C LEU A 74 12.88 -9.64 -16.13
N ALA A 75 12.16 -10.56 -15.49
CA ALA A 75 11.26 -11.48 -16.18
C ALA A 75 9.91 -10.81 -16.52
N THR A 76 9.39 -9.98 -15.62
CA THR A 76 8.08 -9.30 -15.81
C THR A 76 8.20 -7.86 -16.30
N GLY A 77 9.39 -7.26 -16.24
CA GLY A 77 9.62 -5.84 -16.50
C GLY A 77 9.11 -4.90 -15.40
N GLU A 78 8.59 -5.44 -14.29
CA GLU A 78 8.04 -4.64 -13.20
C GLU A 78 9.15 -3.84 -12.50
N LYS A 79 8.92 -2.54 -12.35
CA LYS A 79 9.83 -1.59 -11.72
C LYS A 79 9.22 -1.07 -10.43
N ARG A 80 9.95 -1.22 -9.33
CA ARG A 80 9.67 -0.54 -8.06
C ARG A 80 10.73 0.51 -7.85
N MET A 81 10.41 1.71 -8.34
CA MET A 81 11.33 2.83 -8.44
C MET A 81 10.66 4.09 -7.90
N LEU A 82 11.48 5.03 -7.45
CA LEU A 82 10.99 6.31 -6.97
C LEU A 82 10.41 7.13 -8.12
N THR A 83 9.36 7.90 -7.83
CA THR A 83 8.75 8.87 -8.73
C THR A 83 8.75 10.22 -8.03
N SER A 84 9.46 11.21 -8.59
CA SER A 84 9.51 12.56 -8.03
C SER A 84 8.12 13.20 -8.06
N TRP A 85 7.86 14.07 -7.09
CA TRP A 85 6.73 14.99 -7.19
C TRP A 85 6.89 15.90 -8.41
N LYS A 86 5.77 16.28 -9.02
CA LYS A 86 5.73 17.24 -10.11
C LYS A 86 6.19 18.64 -9.69
N SER A 87 5.91 19.04 -8.45
CA SER A 87 6.42 20.29 -7.86
C SER A 87 6.36 20.25 -6.33
N TYR A 88 6.90 21.26 -5.64
CA TYR A 88 6.88 21.30 -4.16
C TYR A 88 5.47 21.30 -3.54
N THR A 89 4.42 21.64 -4.31
CA THR A 89 3.01 21.64 -3.87
C THR A 89 2.14 20.61 -4.59
N ASP A 90 2.68 19.85 -5.52
CA ASP A 90 1.93 18.90 -6.34
C ASP A 90 2.60 17.52 -6.27
N PRO A 91 2.07 16.58 -5.46
CA PRO A 91 2.64 15.25 -5.29
C PRO A 91 2.28 14.29 -6.43
N SER A 92 1.60 14.74 -7.49
CA SER A 92 1.32 13.88 -8.64
C SER A 92 2.60 13.52 -9.42
N PRO A 93 2.61 12.36 -10.10
CA PRO A 93 3.67 11.97 -11.02
C PRO A 93 3.87 12.92 -12.21
#